data_AF-A0A3S4LYX0-F1
#
_entry.id   AF-A0A3S4LYX0-F1
#
_cell.length_a   1.000
_cell.length_b   1.000
_cell.length_c   1.000
_cell.angle_alpha   90.00
_cell.angle_beta   90.00
_cell.angle_gamma   90.00
#
_symmetry.space_group_name_H-M   'P 1'
#
loop_
_entity.id
_entity.type
_entity.pdbx_description
1 polymer ?
#
loop_
_entity_poly.entity_id
_entity_poly.type
_entity_poly.pdbx_seq_one_letter_code
_entity_poly.pdbx_strand_id
1 'polypeptide(L)' 'MVTVYSIDGLHDGDNSWYQVQFDAFTKATGITVRYVEGGGGVVVERLAKERTNPQADVLVTAPPFIQRAAAEKLLAEL' A
#
# COMPACT_ATOMS: atom_id res chain seq x y z
N MET A 1 -8.80 -7.73 -8.08
CA MET A 1 -7.38 -7.47 -7.74
C MET A 1 -7.35 -6.24 -6.87
N VAL A 2 -6.47 -6.22 -5.87
CA VAL A 2 -6.25 -5.07 -4.98
C VAL A 2 -4.77 -4.69 -5.06
N THR A 3 -4.46 -3.40 -5.10
CA THR A 3 -3.09 -2.88 -5.18
C THR A 3 -2.69 -2.20 -3.87
N VAL A 4 -1.61 -2.69 -3.26
CA VAL A 4 -1.06 -2.19 -1.99
C VAL A 4 0.23 -1.41 -2.27
N TYR A 5 0.28 -0.15 -1.87
CA TYR A 5 1.50 0.66 -1.84
C TYR A 5 2.00 0.72 -0.41
N SER A 6 3.22 0.24 -0.16
CA SER A 6 3.77 0.16 1.20
C SER A 6 5.17 0.74 1.30
N ILE A 7 5.47 1.30 2.48
CA ILE A 7 6.85 1.40 2.96
C ILE A 7 7.50 0.01 3.02
N ASP A 8 8.81 -0.03 2.77
CA ASP A 8 9.66 -1.22 2.90
C ASP A 8 9.64 -1.82 4.32
N GLY A 9 10.07 -3.08 4.44
CA GLY A 9 10.26 -3.76 5.73
C GLY A 9 9.27 -4.88 6.06
N LEU A 10 8.15 -4.98 5.35
CA LEU A 10 7.13 -6.02 5.59
C LEU A 10 7.06 -7.09 4.48
N HIS A 11 7.70 -6.83 3.33
CA HIS A 11 7.87 -7.80 2.24
C HIS A 11 9.32 -8.29 2.08
N ASP A 12 10.14 -8.18 3.12
CA ASP A 12 11.56 -8.54 3.01
C ASP A 12 11.79 -10.06 2.97
N GLY A 13 12.22 -10.55 1.81
CA GLY A 13 12.66 -11.93 1.59
C GLY A 13 11.55 -12.97 1.45
N ASP A 14 11.95 -14.22 1.31
CA ASP A 14 11.04 -15.37 1.21
C ASP A 14 10.31 -15.60 2.55
N ASN A 15 9.01 -15.89 2.50
CA ASN A 15 8.13 -16.01 3.67
C ASN A 15 8.00 -14.71 4.51
N SER A 16 8.17 -13.54 3.88
CA SER A 16 7.85 -12.27 4.51
C SER A 16 6.40 -12.24 5.01
N TRP A 17 6.14 -11.41 6.02
CA TRP A 17 4.81 -11.34 6.61
C TRP A 17 3.75 -10.96 5.58
N TYR A 18 4.02 -9.97 4.73
CA TYR A 18 3.12 -9.62 3.64
C TYR A 18 2.90 -10.75 2.65
N GLN A 19 3.93 -11.52 2.27
CA GLN A 19 3.75 -12.64 1.36
C GLN A 19 2.76 -13.66 1.95
N VAL A 20 2.96 -14.06 3.20
CA VAL A 20 2.09 -15.03 3.90
C VAL A 20 0.65 -14.52 4.00
N GLN A 21 0.46 -13.23 4.36
CA GLN A 21 -0.88 -12.67 4.50
C GLN A 21 -1.57 -12.44 3.15
N PHE A 22 -0.85 -12.00 2.12
CA PHE A 22 -1.40 -11.82 0.77
C PHE A 22 -1.81 -13.14 0.14
N ASP A 23 -1.02 -14.20 0.35
CA ASP A 23 -1.37 -15.55 -0.11
C ASP A 23 -2.60 -16.09 0.63
N ALA A 24 -2.66 -15.92 1.95
CA ALA A 24 -3.82 -16.31 2.74
C ALA A 24 -5.09 -15.55 2.32
N PHE A 25 -4.98 -14.23 2.12
CA PHE A 25 -6.07 -13.38 1.64
C PHE A 25 -6.53 -13.81 0.24
N THR A 26 -5.60 -14.02 -0.68
CA THR A 26 -5.90 -14.46 -2.05
C THR A 26 -6.57 -15.83 -2.04
N LYS A 27 -6.11 -16.76 -1.20
CA LYS A 27 -6.72 -18.09 -1.04
C LYS A 27 -8.15 -18.02 -0.49
N ALA A 28 -8.41 -17.11 0.45
CA ALA A 28 -9.73 -16.98 1.07
C ALA A 28 -10.75 -16.26 0.17
N THR A 29 -10.31 -15.32 -0.65
CA THR A 29 -11.20 -14.39 -1.38
C THR A 29 -11.18 -14.56 -2.89
N GLY A 30 -10.15 -15.21 -3.45
CA GLY A 30 -9.86 -15.22 -4.88
C GLY A 30 -9.30 -13.90 -5.42
N ILE A 31 -9.05 -12.89 -4.55
CA ILE A 31 -8.58 -11.57 -4.96
C ILE A 31 -7.05 -11.53 -4.91
N THR A 32 -6.42 -11.38 -6.07
CA THR A 32 -4.97 -11.19 -6.16
C THR A 32 -4.55 -9.84 -5.58
N VAL A 33 -3.45 -9.83 -4.82
CA VAL A 33 -2.79 -8.62 -4.31
C VAL A 33 -1.62 -8.26 -5.21
N ARG A 34 -1.62 -7.03 -5.75
CA ARG A 34 -0.46 -6.42 -6.41
C ARG A 34 0.27 -5.55 -5.39
N TYR A 35 1.58 -5.73 -5.26
CA TYR A 35 2.38 -5.02 -4.28
C TYR A 35 3.36 -4.04 -4.96
N VAL A 36 3.47 -2.83 -4.41
CA VAL A 36 4.46 -1.82 -4.79
C VAL A 36 5.13 -1.32 -3.54
N GLU A 37 6.46 -1.39 -3.54
CA GLU A 37 7.29 -0.97 -2.43
C GLU A 37 8.07 0.31 -2.76
N GLY A 38 8.31 1.12 -1.73
CA GLY A 38 9.27 2.21 -1.75
C GLY A 38 9.25 2.94 -0.41
N GLY A 39 10.22 3.83 -0.16
CA GLY A 39 10.26 4.57 1.11
C GLY A 39 8.94 5.32 1.40
N GLY A 40 8.60 5.52 2.68
CA GLY A 40 7.28 6.03 3.08
C GLY A 40 6.86 7.35 2.42
N GLY A 41 7.80 8.29 2.25
CA GLY A 41 7.54 9.54 1.51
C GLY A 41 7.29 9.32 0.02
N VAL A 42 7.98 8.35 -0.59
CA VAL A 42 7.91 8.04 -2.02
C VAL A 42 6.55 7.47 -2.40
N VAL A 43 6.02 6.54 -1.61
CA VAL A 43 4.69 5.95 -1.89
C VAL A 43 3.56 6.97 -1.74
N VAL A 44 3.67 7.91 -0.80
CA VAL A 44 2.70 9.03 -0.67
C VAL A 44 2.81 10.01 -1.83
N GLU A 45 4.02 10.37 -2.25
CA GLU A 45 4.21 11.25 -3.41
C GLU A 45 3.70 10.63 -4.69
N ARG A 46 3.82 9.31 -4.82
CA ARG A 46 3.25 8.57 -5.95
C ARG A 46 1.72 8.64 -5.94
N LEU A 47 1.08 8.42 -4.80
CA LEU A 47 -0.38 8.61 -4.67
C LEU A 47 -0.82 10.03 -5.04
N ALA A 48 -0.09 11.04 -4.59
CA ALA A 48 -0.39 12.43 -4.93
C ALA A 48 -0.29 12.69 -6.44
N LYS A 49 0.69 12.10 -7.13
CA LYS A 49 0.85 12.18 -8.60
C LYS A 49 -0.27 11.45 -9.34
N GLU A 50 -0.70 10.31 -8.84
CA GLU A 50 -1.73 9.46 -9.45
C GLU A 50 -3.16 9.87 -9.03
N ARG A 51 -3.35 10.95 -8.24
CA ARG A 51 -4.63 11.33 -7.62
C ARG A 51 -5.83 11.51 -8.57
N THR A 52 -5.59 11.82 -9.84
CA THR A 52 -6.64 11.99 -10.86
C THR A 52 -7.08 10.66 -11.49
N ASN A 53 -6.28 9.61 -11.32
CA ASN A 53 -6.59 8.24 -11.73
C ASN A 53 -5.87 7.25 -10.77
N PRO A 54 -6.35 7.11 -9.51
CA PRO A 54 -5.66 6.34 -8.48
C PRO A 54 -5.42 4.89 -8.91
N GLN A 55 -4.20 4.38 -8.67
CA GLN A 55 -3.84 2.99 -8.98
C GLN A 55 -3.75 2.09 -7.75
N ALA A 56 -3.56 2.69 -6.57
CA ALA A 56 -3.49 1.96 -5.31
C ALA A 56 -4.84 2.00 -4.58
N ASP A 57 -5.18 0.88 -3.95
CA ASP A 57 -6.38 0.72 -3.13
C ASP A 57 -6.03 0.86 -1.63
N VAL A 58 -4.81 0.46 -1.25
CA VAL A 58 -4.34 0.46 0.14
C VAL A 58 -2.98 1.13 0.24
N LEU A 59 -2.83 2.02 1.23
CA LEU A 59 -1.57 2.67 1.58
C LEU A 59 -1.10 2.21 2.96
N VAL A 60 0.16 1.80 3.04
CA VAL A 60 0.85 1.57 4.32
C VAL A 60 2.13 2.40 4.34
N THR A 61 2.27 3.28 5.33
CA THR A 61 3.48 4.10 5.48
C THR A 61 3.67 4.51 6.94
N ALA A 62 4.90 4.85 7.31
CA ALA A 62 5.23 5.36 8.63
C ALA A 62 4.88 6.86 8.80
N PRO A 63 4.78 7.36 10.05
CA PRO A 63 4.80 8.79 10.34
C PRO A 63 6.09 9.46 9.85
N PRO A 64 6.04 10.75 9.45
CA PRO A 64 4.87 11.63 9.40
C PRO A 64 4.03 11.48 8.10
N PHE A 65 4.36 10.50 7.24
CA PHE A 65 3.83 10.44 5.88
C PHE A 65 2.36 10.05 5.82
N ILE A 66 1.87 9.24 6.77
CA ILE A 66 0.43 8.91 6.83
C ILE A 66 -0.41 10.14 7.18
N GLN A 67 0.10 11.01 8.07
CA GLN A 67 -0.56 12.28 8.39
C GLN A 67 -0.53 13.23 7.19
N ARG A 68 0.57 13.26 6.45
CA ARG A 68 0.66 14.02 5.19
C ARG A 68 -0.38 13.54 4.16
N ALA A 69 -0.51 12.23 3.96
CA ALA A 69 -1.51 11.66 3.05
C ALA A 69 -2.95 12.04 3.45
N ALA A 70 -3.26 12.04 4.74
CA ALA A 70 -4.55 12.49 5.26
C ALA A 70 -4.77 13.99 4.99
N ALA A 71 -3.79 14.85 5.28
CA ALA A 71 -3.87 16.29 5.06
C ALA A 71 -4.08 16.65 3.58
N GLU A 72 -3.50 15.88 2.67
CA GLU A 72 -3.64 16.04 1.21
C GLU A 72 -4.94 15.42 0.64
N LYS A 73 -5.78 14.81 1.49
CA LYS A 73 -7.02 14.10 1.12
C LYS A 73 -6.77 12.93 0.15
N LEU A 74 -5.68 12.19 0.38
CA LEU A 74 -5.35 10.98 -0.36
C LEU A 74 -5.94 9.71 0.26
N LEU A 75 -6.54 9.82 1.45
CA LEU A 75 -7.18 8.71 2.18
C LEU A 75 -8.70 8.85 2.12
N ALA A 76 -9.38 7.73 1.93
CA ALA A 76 -10.83 7.64 2.05
C ALA A 76 -11.24 7.57 3.53
N GLU A 77 -12.48 7.96 3.81
CA GLU A 77 -13.13 7.68 5.10
C GLU A 77 -13.49 6.18 5.17
N LEU A 78 -13.29 5.57 6.34
CA LEU A 78 -13.50 4.14 6.59
C LEU A 78 -14.69 3.92 7.51
#